data_AF-D1BE88-F1
#
_entry.id   AF-D1BE88-F1
#
_cell.length_a   1.000
_cell.length_b   1.000
_cell.length_c   1.000
_cell.angle_alpha   90.00
_cell.angle_beta   90.00
_cell.angle_gamma   90.00
#
_symmetry.space_group_name_H-M   'P 1'
#
loop_
_entity.id
_entity.type
_entity.pdbx_description
1 polymer ?
#
loop_
_entity_poly.entity_id
_entity_poly.type
_entity_poly.pdbx_seq_one_letter_code
_entity_poly.pdbx_strand_id
1 'polypeptide(L)'
;MVDDIRALPDDLARHAAIQTIADIRRGVRVGAPLDYRAGTGDLRDCRKVYFDIVDAGHKPRFRLVYLVVDETVEVLSAEVVAVGVRADLDAYHLAALRLGRHPDVDHDHDHDRPDSTRP
;
A
#
# COMPACT_ATOMS: atom_id res chain seq x y z
N MET A 1 0.95 0.91 -11.49
CA MET A 1 -0.46 0.55 -11.73
C MET A 1 -0.64 -0.61 -12.71
N VAL A 2 -0.46 -0.39 -14.03
CA VAL A 2 -0.80 -1.43 -15.03
C VAL A 2 0.12 -2.65 -14.95
N ASP A 3 1.41 -2.45 -14.71
CA ASP A 3 2.37 -3.55 -14.59
C ASP A 3 2.13 -4.39 -13.32
N ASP A 4 1.61 -3.77 -12.26
CA ASP A 4 1.27 -4.47 -11.03
C ASP A 4 0.07 -5.40 -11.22
N ILE A 5 -0.91 -4.98 -12.02
CA ILE A 5 -2.04 -5.83 -12.42
C ILE A 5 -1.52 -6.98 -13.28
N ARG A 6 -0.62 -6.71 -14.23
CA ARG A 6 -0.01 -7.77 -15.08
C ARG A 6 0.80 -8.79 -14.27
N ALA A 7 1.42 -8.37 -13.17
CA ALA A 7 2.18 -9.23 -12.27
C ALA A 7 1.31 -10.17 -11.41
N LEU A 8 -0.03 -10.00 -11.41
CA LEU A 8 -0.92 -10.93 -10.72
C LEU A 8 -0.85 -12.33 -11.36
N PRO A 9 -0.92 -13.40 -10.55
CA PRO A 9 -0.54 -14.75 -10.98
C PRO A 9 -1.51 -15.36 -12.01
N ASP A 10 -2.77 -14.94 -12.01
CA ASP A 10 -3.81 -15.54 -12.84
C ASP A 10 -4.79 -14.49 -13.40
N ASP A 11 -5.48 -14.85 -14.49
CA ASP A 11 -6.42 -13.96 -15.17
C ASP A 11 -7.63 -13.59 -14.32
N LEU A 12 -8.00 -14.44 -13.37
CA LEU A 12 -9.12 -14.20 -12.47
C LEU A 12 -8.78 -13.08 -11.48
N ALA A 13 -7.58 -13.11 -10.91
CA ALA A 13 -7.03 -12.07 -10.05
C ALA A 13 -6.89 -10.75 -10.81
N ARG A 14 -6.43 -10.80 -12.07
CA ARG A 14 -6.36 -9.62 -12.95
C ARG A 14 -7.74 -8.98 -13.16
N HIS A 15 -8.74 -9.78 -13.53
CA HIS A 15 -10.11 -9.31 -13.69
C HIS A 15 -10.69 -8.76 -12.38
N ALA A 16 -10.51 -9.47 -11.27
CA ALA A 16 -11.00 -9.04 -9.96
C ALA A 16 -10.36 -7.71 -9.52
N ALA A 17 -9.07 -7.50 -9.81
CA ALA A 17 -8.39 -6.22 -9.56
C ALA A 17 -9.01 -5.10 -10.40
N ILE A 18 -9.17 -5.31 -11.70
CA ILE A 18 -9.76 -4.31 -12.63
C ILE A 18 -11.20 -3.95 -12.19
N GLN A 19 -12.01 -4.96 -11.87
CA GLN A 19 -13.37 -4.74 -11.39
C GLN A 19 -13.39 -3.94 -10.08
N THR A 20 -12.54 -4.31 -9.12
CA THR A 20 -12.44 -3.61 -7.85
C THR A 20 -12.03 -2.14 -8.03
N ILE A 21 -11.09 -1.86 -8.95
CA ILE A 21 -10.71 -0.48 -9.30
C ILE A 21 -11.91 0.29 -9.86
N ALA A 22 -12.66 -0.32 -10.79
CA ALA A 22 -13.85 0.30 -11.36
C ALA A 22 -14.90 0.60 -10.29
N ASP A 23 -15.14 -0.32 -9.35
CA ASP A 23 -16.10 -0.15 -8.26
C ASP A 23 -15.69 0.99 -7.30
N ILE A 24 -14.40 1.11 -6.99
CA ILE A 24 -13.86 2.20 -6.17
C ILE A 24 -14.05 3.55 -6.87
N ARG A 25 -13.71 3.64 -8.16
CA ARG A 25 -13.88 4.86 -8.95
C ARG A 25 -15.35 5.29 -9.09
N ARG A 26 -16.28 4.34 -9.05
CA ARG A 26 -17.73 4.59 -9.08
C ARG A 26 -18.32 4.87 -7.70
N GLY A 27 -17.52 4.81 -6.63
CA GLY A 27 -18.01 4.95 -5.25
C GLY A 27 -18.86 3.77 -4.75
N VAL A 28 -18.98 2.70 -5.53
CA VAL A 28 -19.75 1.50 -5.16
C VAL A 28 -19.03 0.68 -4.09
N ARG A 29 -17.70 0.80 -4.05
CA ARG A 29 -16.85 0.07 -3.11
C ARG A 29 -15.88 1.01 -2.42
N VAL A 30 -15.89 1.00 -1.09
CA VAL A 30 -14.99 1.83 -0.27
C VAL A 30 -14.13 0.94 0.61
N GLY A 31 -12.84 1.23 0.65
CA GLY A 31 -11.88 0.52 1.48
C GLY A 31 -11.86 0.96 2.94
N ALA A 32 -11.29 0.09 3.77
CA ALA A 32 -11.00 0.41 5.15
C ALA A 32 -9.82 1.41 5.22
N PRO A 33 -9.89 2.44 6.08
CA PRO A 33 -8.77 3.36 6.28
C PRO A 33 -7.52 2.62 6.73
N LEU A 34 -6.37 3.17 6.34
CA LEU A 34 -5.07 2.77 6.86
C LEU A 34 -4.61 3.76 7.93
N ASP A 35 -3.66 3.33 8.73
CA ASP A 35 -3.07 4.12 9.81
C ASP A 35 -1.58 4.28 9.58
N TYR A 36 -0.98 5.18 10.36
CA TYR A 36 0.46 5.21 10.52
C TYR A 36 0.96 3.90 11.16
N ARG A 37 2.03 3.33 10.60
CA ARG A 37 2.75 2.19 11.19
C ARG A 37 4.24 2.35 10.97
N ALA A 38 5.04 2.11 12.01
CA ALA A 38 6.50 2.21 11.94
C ALA A 38 7.12 1.45 10.75
N GLY A 39 6.59 0.26 10.42
CA GLY A 39 7.10 -0.55 9.31
C GLY A 39 6.59 -0.19 7.91
N THR A 40 5.57 0.65 7.77
CA THR A 40 5.00 1.01 6.44
C THR A 40 4.88 2.52 6.21
N GLY A 41 5.33 3.33 7.17
CA GLY A 41 5.20 4.79 7.14
C GLY A 41 3.77 5.28 7.39
N ASP A 42 3.53 6.55 7.02
CA ASP A 42 2.23 7.19 7.12
C ASP A 42 1.37 6.89 5.89
N LEU A 43 0.25 6.20 6.12
CA LEU A 43 -0.75 5.83 5.12
C LEU A 43 -2.16 6.28 5.54
N ARG A 44 -2.29 7.26 6.44
CA ARG A 44 -3.59 7.74 6.94
C ARG A 44 -4.48 8.36 5.86
N ASP A 45 -3.88 8.80 4.75
CA ASP A 45 -4.53 9.29 3.54
C ASP A 45 -5.00 8.16 2.59
N CYS A 46 -4.70 6.91 2.92
CA CYS A 46 -4.95 5.76 2.07
C CYS A 46 -6.03 4.83 2.63
N ARG A 47 -6.65 4.06 1.72
CA ARG A 47 -7.61 3.00 2.06
C ARG A 47 -7.18 1.69 1.43
N LYS A 48 -7.60 0.57 2.05
CA LYS A 48 -7.36 -0.79 1.54
C LYS A 48 -8.65 -1.52 1.23
N VAL A 49 -8.65 -2.28 0.13
CA VAL A 49 -9.72 -3.22 -0.23
C VAL A 49 -9.11 -4.58 -0.50
N TYR A 50 -9.68 -5.63 0.08
CA TYR A 50 -9.34 -6.99 -0.29
C TYR A 50 -10.06 -7.38 -1.58
N PHE A 51 -9.33 -7.94 -2.54
CA PHE A 51 -9.93 -8.47 -3.76
C PHE A 51 -9.37 -9.87 -3.97
N ASP A 52 -10.25 -10.82 -4.21
CA ASP A 52 -9.93 -12.18 -4.64
C ASP A 52 -11.26 -12.93 -4.78
N ILE A 53 -11.25 -14.04 -5.52
CA ILE A 53 -12.31 -15.04 -5.45
C ILE A 53 -11.76 -16.14 -4.55
N VAL A 54 -12.09 -16.10 -3.27
CA VAL A 54 -11.73 -17.16 -2.33
C VAL A 54 -12.99 -17.92 -1.92
N ASP A 55 -12.91 -19.24 -1.97
CA ASP A 55 -13.87 -20.12 -1.32
C ASP A 55 -13.98 -19.77 0.18
N ALA A 56 -15.20 -19.88 0.71
CA ALA A 56 -15.51 -19.51 2.09
C ALA A 56 -14.58 -20.25 3.08
N GLY A 57 -13.68 -19.51 3.73
CA GLY A 57 -12.75 -20.04 4.73
C GLY A 57 -11.29 -19.62 4.51
N HIS A 58 -10.94 -19.15 3.32
CA HIS A 58 -9.57 -18.74 3.00
C HIS A 58 -9.41 -17.22 3.11
N LYS A 59 -8.29 -16.78 3.68
CA LYS A 59 -7.96 -15.34 3.79
C LYS A 59 -7.73 -14.77 2.39
N PRO A 60 -8.21 -13.55 2.07
CA PRO A 60 -7.99 -12.92 0.76
C PRO A 60 -6.51 -12.83 0.42
N ARG A 61 -6.11 -13.30 -0.77
CA ARG A 61 -4.70 -13.35 -1.19
C ARG A 61 -4.17 -11.99 -1.62
N PHE A 62 -5.03 -11.13 -2.16
CA PHE A 62 -4.63 -9.82 -2.69
C PHE A 62 -5.32 -8.65 -1.97
N ARG A 63 -4.63 -7.51 -1.98
CA ARG A 63 -5.17 -6.23 -1.50
C ARG A 63 -4.82 -5.13 -2.48
N LEU A 64 -5.74 -4.18 -2.62
CA LEU A 64 -5.54 -2.94 -3.33
C LEU A 64 -5.44 -1.81 -2.31
N VAL A 65 -4.47 -0.92 -2.51
CA VAL A 65 -4.30 0.31 -1.72
C VAL A 65 -4.45 1.51 -2.64
N TYR A 66 -5.25 2.49 -2.24
CA TYR A 66 -5.49 3.71 -3.01
C TYR A 66 -5.45 4.95 -2.11
N LEU A 67 -4.93 6.05 -2.66
CA LEU A 67 -4.91 7.37 -2.03
C LEU A 67 -6.27 8.04 -2.19
N VAL A 68 -6.75 8.68 -1.13
CA VAL A 68 -7.96 9.50 -1.17
C VAL A 68 -7.53 10.95 -1.41
N VAL A 69 -7.80 11.48 -2.61
CA VAL A 69 -7.37 12.83 -3.00
C VAL A 69 -8.46 13.89 -2.75
N ASP A 70 -9.74 13.48 -2.78
CA ASP A 70 -10.89 14.34 -2.45
C ASP A 70 -12.02 13.48 -1.87
N GLU A 71 -12.59 13.89 -0.73
CA GLU A 71 -13.71 13.21 -0.04
C GLU A 71 -15.05 13.94 -0.28
N THR A 72 -15.33 14.33 -1.53
CA THR A 72 -16.65 14.87 -1.90
C THR A 72 -17.59 13.73 -2.34
N VAL A 73 -18.83 13.77 -1.85
CA VAL A 73 -19.85 12.69 -1.85
C VAL A 73 -20.24 12.16 -3.25
N GLU A 74 -19.77 12.77 -4.34
CA GLU A 74 -20.16 12.38 -5.71
C GLU A 74 -19.03 11.82 -6.59
N VAL A 75 -17.73 12.03 -6.27
CA VAL A 75 -16.62 11.50 -7.09
C VAL A 75 -15.39 11.19 -6.23
N LEU A 76 -15.14 9.91 -5.95
CA LEU A 76 -13.86 9.45 -5.39
C LEU A 76 -12.77 9.44 -6.48
N SER A 77 -11.94 10.47 -6.50
CA SER A 77 -10.69 10.49 -7.26
C SER A 77 -9.65 9.62 -6.53
N ALA A 78 -9.47 8.38 -6.98
CA ALA A 78 -8.52 7.42 -6.42
C ALA A 78 -7.40 7.10 -7.43
N GLU A 79 -6.14 7.36 -7.06
CA GLU A 79 -4.97 6.94 -7.82
C GLU A 79 -4.41 5.63 -7.25
N VAL A 80 -4.25 4.62 -8.11
CA VAL A 80 -3.69 3.33 -7.73
C VAL A 80 -2.17 3.41 -7.76
N VAL A 81 -1.56 3.52 -6.59
CA VAL A 81 -0.11 3.70 -6.43
C VAL A 81 0.65 2.39 -6.65
N ALA A 82 0.18 1.27 -6.09
CA ALA A 82 0.79 -0.05 -6.25
C ALA A 82 -0.22 -1.19 -6.06
N VAL A 83 0.01 -2.32 -6.74
CA VAL A 83 -0.64 -3.62 -6.49
C VAL A 83 0.47 -4.65 -6.28
N GLY A 84 0.25 -5.63 -5.41
CA GLY A 84 1.27 -6.64 -5.12
C GLY A 84 0.75 -7.73 -4.21
N VAL A 85 1.58 -8.75 -3.99
CA VAL A 85 1.25 -9.85 -3.08
C VAL A 85 1.11 -9.34 -1.63
N ARG A 86 0.29 -10.02 -0.83
CA ARG A 86 0.15 -9.70 0.60
C ARG A 86 1.39 -10.09 1.40
N ALA A 87 2.04 -11.20 1.00
CA ALA A 87 3.26 -11.71 1.64
C ALA A 87 4.32 -10.62 1.67
N ASP A 88 5.10 -10.59 2.75
CA ASP A 88 6.27 -9.72 2.94
C ASP A 88 6.03 -8.21 2.76
N LEU A 89 4.76 -7.80 2.78
CA LEU A 89 4.35 -6.40 2.65
C LEU A 89 4.73 -5.76 1.30
N ASP A 90 4.97 -6.54 0.25
CA ASP A 90 5.45 -6.06 -1.06
C ASP A 90 4.66 -4.87 -1.62
N ALA A 91 3.32 -4.94 -1.58
CA ALA A 91 2.48 -3.85 -2.07
C ALA A 91 2.70 -2.53 -1.29
N TYR A 92 3.11 -2.59 -0.02
CA TYR A 92 3.46 -1.40 0.77
C TYR A 92 4.86 -0.89 0.42
N HIS A 93 5.86 -1.76 0.30
CA HIS A 93 7.22 -1.33 -0.07
C HIS A 93 7.24 -0.66 -1.46
N LEU A 94 6.52 -1.23 -2.43
CA LEU A 94 6.38 -0.64 -3.77
C LEU A 94 5.65 0.71 -3.75
N ALA A 95 4.60 0.84 -2.93
CA ALA A 95 3.88 2.10 -2.78
C ALA A 95 4.76 3.19 -2.14
N ALA A 96 5.47 2.85 -1.06
CA ALA A 96 6.38 3.74 -0.34
C ALA A 96 7.49 4.27 -1.27
N LEU A 97 8.13 3.37 -2.03
CA LEU A 97 9.15 3.73 -3.02
C LEU A 97 8.63 4.71 -4.07
N ARG A 98 7.46 4.43 -4.66
CA ARG A 98 6.88 5.27 -5.74
C ARG A 98 6.42 6.64 -5.27
N LEU A 99 6.05 6.75 -3.99
CA LEU A 99 5.69 8.02 -3.35
C LEU A 99 6.91 8.76 -2.78
N GLY A 100 8.13 8.20 -2.91
CA GLY A 100 9.34 8.78 -2.31
C GLY A 100 9.33 8.79 -0.78
N ARG A 101 8.48 7.97 -0.16
CA ARG A 101 8.35 7.85 1.30
C ARG A 101 9.25 6.71 1.77
N HIS A 102 10.55 6.95 1.87
CA HIS A 102 11.46 5.97 2.46
C HIS A 102 11.17 5.83 3.97
N PRO A 103 11.34 4.63 4.56
CA PRO A 103 11.44 4.55 6.02
C PRO A 103 12.61 5.43 6.43
N ASP A 104 12.41 6.26 7.46
CA ASP A 104 13.50 6.98 8.11
C ASP A 104 14.51 5.92 8.54
N VAL A 105 15.60 5.81 7.78
CA VAL A 105 16.76 5.04 8.20
C VAL A 105 17.33 5.88 9.31
N ASP A 106 16.99 5.53 10.56
CA ASP A 106 17.61 6.08 11.75
C ASP A 106 19.12 6.14 11.46
N HIS A 107 19.64 7.36 11.30
CA HIS A 107 21.07 7.61 11.36
C HIS A 107 21.45 7.32 12.80
N ASP A 108 21.76 6.04 13.03
CA ASP A 108 22.20 5.56 14.32
C ASP A 108 23.39 6.41 14.74
N HIS A 109 23.24 6.98 15.92
CA HIS A 109 24.11 8.01 16.44
C HIS A 109 25.54 7.48 16.57
N ASP A 110 26.45 8.33 16.10
CA ASP A 110 27.85 8.43 16.47
C ASP A 110 28.10 7.93 17.90
N HIS A 111 28.63 6.72 18.01
CA HIS A 111 29.14 6.17 19.25
C HIS A 111 30.62 5.91 19.08
N ASP A 112 31.41 6.99 19.09
CA ASP A 112 32.79 6.88 19.57
C ASP A 112 33.25 8.15 20.29
N ARG A 113 33.22 8.08 21.62
CA ARG A 113 34.08 8.85 22.53
C ARG A 113 34.36 7.97 23.74
N PRO A 114 35.45 8.20 24.50
CA PRO A 114 36.60 9.08 24.25
C PRO A 114 37.94 8.33 24.43
N ASP A 115 39.07 8.88 23.96
CA ASP A 115 40.32 8.63 24.70
C ASP A 115 41.08 9.92 25.00
N SER A 116 41.47 9.98 26.26
CA SER A 116 42.20 11.03 26.91
C SER A 116 43.60 11.13 26.33
N THR A 117 43.97 12.32 25.86
CA THR A 117 45.29 12.85 26.22
C THR A 117 45.21 14.37 26.26
N ARG A 118 45.14 14.93 27.48
CA ARG A 118 45.50 16.33 27.75
C ARG A 118 47.02 16.38 28.05
N PRO A 119 47.64 17.57 27.93
CA PRO A 119 49.01 17.77 27.45
C PRO A 119 50.12 17.42 28.44
#